data_AF-A0A1T4QB53-F1
#
_entry.id   AF-A0A1T4QB53-F1
#
_cell.length_a   1.000
_cell.length_b   1.000
_cell.length_c   1.000
_cell.angle_alpha   90.00
_cell.angle_beta   90.00
_cell.angle_gamma   90.00
#
_symmetry.space_group_name_H-M   'P 1'
#
loop_
_entity.id
_entity.type
_entity.pdbx_description
1 polymer ?
#
loop_
_entity_poly.entity_id
_entity_poly.type
_entity_poly.pdbx_seq_one_letter_code
_entity_poly.pdbx_strand_id
1 'polypeptide(L)' 'MAKNIDLPEYVELKSVIENRDDLRFSIATSEFFEVIQNSNLRPEKKLDIYDLISKLSNCHQQERLKYLKKIGKYIK' A
#
# COMPACT_ATOMS: atom_id res chain seq x y z
N MET A 1 4.70 16.50 -16.10
CA MET A 1 4.54 16.73 -14.65
C MET A 1 3.87 15.50 -14.05
N ALA A 2 4.61 14.64 -13.35
CA ALA A 2 3.99 13.52 -12.63
C ALA A 2 3.29 14.10 -11.39
N LYS A 3 1.97 14.02 -11.35
CA LYS A 3 1.21 14.37 -10.16
C LYS A 3 1.64 13.41 -9.05
N ASN A 4 2.13 13.95 -7.93
CA ASN A 4 2.21 13.20 -6.68
C ASN A 4 0.84 12.56 -6.47
N ILE A 5 0.80 11.24 -6.33
CA ILE A 5 -0.43 10.59 -5.93
C ILE A 5 -0.55 10.93 -4.43
N ASP A 6 -1.33 11.96 -4.11
CA ASP A 6 -1.89 12.07 -2.77
C ASP A 6 -2.69 10.79 -2.57
N LEU A 7 -2.15 9.87 -1.77
CA LEU A 7 -2.82 8.63 -1.37
C LEU A 7 -3.24 8.76 0.09
N PRO A 8 -4.40 9.37 0.36
CA PRO A 8 -5.08 9.19 1.63
C PRO A 8 -5.10 7.72 2.07
N GLU A 9 -5.25 6.79 1.13
CA GLU A 9 -5.31 5.35 1.36
C GLU A 9 -3.95 4.78 1.80
N TYR A 10 -2.83 5.36 1.35
CA TYR A 10 -1.50 5.00 1.87
C TYR A 10 -1.36 5.45 3.33
N VAL A 11 -1.85 6.66 3.65
CA VAL A 11 -1.81 7.21 5.00
C VAL A 11 -2.73 6.42 5.94
N GLU A 12 -3.94 6.08 5.49
CA GLU A 12 -4.89 5.27 6.23
C GLU A 12 -4.33 3.86 6.46
N LEU A 13 -3.82 3.19 5.42
CA LEU A 13 -3.20 1.88 5.56
C LEU A 13 -2.01 1.91 6.53
N LYS A 14 -1.20 2.98 6.50
CA LYS A 14 -0.13 3.20 7.48
C LYS A 14 -0.68 3.29 8.90
N SER A 15 -1.70 4.12 9.10
CA SER A 15 -2.35 4.30 10.40
C SER A 15 -2.92 2.99 10.94
N VAL A 16 -3.63 2.22 10.10
CA VAL A 16 -4.20 0.91 10.45
C VAL A 16 -3.12 -0.08 10.90
N ILE A 17 -1.99 -0.13 10.18
CA ILE A 17 -0.85 -0.99 10.54
C ILE A 17 -0.20 -0.53 11.86
N GLU A 18 0.01 0.77 12.06
CA GLU A 18 0.63 1.31 13.28
C GLU A 18 -0.26 1.10 14.52
N ASN A 19 -1.58 1.20 14.36
CA ASN A 19 -2.56 0.94 15.41
C ASN A 19 -2.87 -0.54 15.62
N ARG A 20 -2.26 -1.46 14.84
CA ARG A 20 -2.48 -2.91 14.93
C ARG A 20 -3.95 -3.32 14.75
N ASP A 21 -4.69 -2.56 13.95
CA ASP A 21 -6.09 -2.81 13.67
C ASP A 21 -6.24 -3.86 12.56
N ASP A 22 -6.16 -5.13 12.94
CA ASP A 22 -6.26 -6.25 12.00
C ASP A 22 -7.67 -6.37 11.37
N LEU A 23 -8.71 -5.84 12.02
CA LEU A 23 -10.07 -5.86 11.50
C LEU A 23 -10.19 -4.92 10.29
N ARG A 24 -9.62 -3.72 10.39
CA ARG A 24 -9.65 -2.73 9.30
C ARG A 24 -8.55 -2.97 8.26
N PHE A 25 -7.54 -3.78 8.56
CA PHE A 25 -6.40 -4.04 7.68
C PHE A 25 -6.80 -4.59 6.31
N SER A 26 -7.71 -5.56 6.25
CA SER A 26 -8.14 -6.15 4.98
C SER A 26 -8.87 -5.14 4.09
N ILE A 27 -9.70 -4.29 4.69
CA ILE A 27 -10.45 -3.22 4.01
C ILE A 27 -9.47 -2.19 3.46
N ALA A 28 -8.61 -1.62 4.32
CA ALA A 28 -7.64 -0.61 3.93
C ALA A 28 -6.66 -1.12 2.85
N THR A 29 -6.28 -2.40 2.90
CA THR A 29 -5.41 -3.00 1.88
C THR A 29 -6.13 -3.16 0.54
N SER A 30 -7.42 -3.49 0.56
CA SER A 30 -8.25 -3.60 -0.66
C SER A 30 -8.47 -2.23 -1.30
N GLU A 31 -8.82 -1.22 -0.52
CA GLU A 31 -8.95 0.17 -0.99
C GLU A 31 -7.64 0.67 -1.60
N PHE A 32 -6.52 0.42 -0.92
CA PHE A 32 -5.21 0.80 -1.43
C PHE A 32 -4.87 0.10 -2.76
N PHE A 33 -5.22 -1.18 -2.91
CA PHE A 33 -5.04 -1.91 -4.16
C PHE A 33 -5.82 -1.25 -5.32
N GLU A 34 -7.09 -0.88 -5.09
CA GLU A 34 -7.91 -0.19 -6.09
C GLU A 34 -7.32 1.14 -6.52
N VAL A 35 -6.73 1.91 -5.60
CA VAL A 35 -6.07 3.18 -5.97
C VAL A 35 -4.84 2.92 -6.83
N ILE A 36 -4.01 1.94 -6.50
CA ILE A 36 -2.86 1.58 -7.33
C ILE A 36 -3.32 1.12 -8.72
N GLN A 37 -4.40 0.34 -8.79
CA GLN A 37 -4.99 -0.10 -10.05
C GLN A 37 -5.43 1.06 -10.93
N ASN A 38 -6.09 2.06 -10.35
CA ASN A 38 -6.57 3.26 -11.06
C ASN A 38 -5.53 4.37 -11.22
N SER A 39 -4.34 4.22 -10.62
CA SER A 39 -3.28 5.23 -10.70
C SER A 39 -2.68 5.35 -12.12
N ASN A 40 -2.06 6.50 -12.40
CA ASN A 40 -1.31 6.73 -13.64
C ASN A 40 0.13 6.17 -13.61
N LEU A 41 0.43 5.26 -12.67
CA LEU A 41 1.74 4.61 -12.61
C LEU A 41 1.97 3.74 -13.85
N ARG A 42 3.24 3.64 -14.26
CA ARG A 42 3.63 2.71 -15.33
C ARG A 42 3.28 1.27 -14.92
N PRO A 43 2.86 0.40 -15.86
CA PRO A 43 2.47 -0.98 -15.55
C PRO A 43 3.52 -1.74 -14.74
N GLU A 44 4.80 -1.58 -15.06
CA GLU A 44 5.92 -2.24 -14.36
C GLU A 44 5.97 -1.85 -12.86
N LYS A 45 5.81 -0.55 -12.56
CA LYS A 45 5.72 -0.07 -11.18
C LYS A 45 4.48 -0.61 -10.45
N LYS A 46 3.36 -0.76 -11.16
CA LYS A 46 2.14 -1.35 -10.56
C LYS A 46 2.38 -2.81 -10.18
N LEU A 47 3.04 -3.59 -11.04
CA LEU A 47 3.38 -4.99 -10.76
C LEU A 47 4.27 -5.11 -9.51
N ASP A 48 5.30 -4.27 -9.38
CA ASP A 48 6.14 -4.24 -8.18
C ASP A 48 5.35 -3.90 -6.92
N ILE A 49 4.43 -2.94 -7.01
CA ILE A 49 3.57 -2.57 -5.88
C ILE A 49 2.61 -3.72 -5.54
N TYR A 50 2.03 -4.41 -6.51
CA TYR A 50 1.14 -5.55 -6.26
C TYR A 50 1.84 -6.72 -5.57
N ASP A 51 3.07 -7.04 -5.99
CA ASP A 51 3.90 -8.03 -5.29
C ASP A 51 4.14 -7.62 -3.83
N LEU A 52 4.41 -6.33 -3.59
CA LEU A 52 4.57 -5.82 -2.23
C LEU A 52 3.27 -5.79 -1.42
N ILE A 53 2.13 -5.49 -2.02
CA ILE A 53 0.81 -5.58 -1.37
C ILE A 53 0.52 -7.03 -0.98
N SER A 54 0.77 -7.99 -1.88
CA SER A 54 0.61 -9.41 -1.59
C SER A 54 1.49 -9.86 -0.41
N LYS A 55 2.75 -9.43 -0.39
CA LYS A 55 3.66 -9.68 0.75
C LYS A 55 3.19 -9.01 2.03
N LEU A 56 2.66 -7.79 1.95
CA LEU A 56 2.11 -7.05 3.08
C LEU A 56 0.88 -7.76 3.67
N SER A 57 -0.02 -8.28 2.84
CA SER A 57 -1.21 -9.02 3.29
C SER A 57 -0.89 -10.37 3.95
N ASN A 58 0.17 -11.04 3.50
CA ASN A 58 0.52 -12.40 3.94
C ASN A 58 1.64 -12.47 4.99
N CYS A 59 2.16 -11.33 5.44
CA CYS A 59 3.24 -11.31 6.45
C CYS A 59 2.72 -11.13 7.88
N HIS A 60 3.60 -11.41 8.85
CA HIS A 60 3.33 -11.10 10.25
C HIS A 60 3.17 -9.59 10.47
N GLN A 61 2.33 -9.23 11.44
CA GLN A 61 2.01 -7.83 11.76
C GLN A 61 3.25 -6.94 11.95
N GLN A 62 4.31 -7.46 12.57
CA GLN A 62 5.57 -6.74 12.79
C GLN A 62 6.31 -6.39 11.50
N GLU A 63 6.11 -7.16 10.42
CA GLU A 63 6.76 -6.95 9.13
C GLU A 63 5.94 -6.07 8.17
N ARG A 64 4.66 -5.81 8.44
CA ARG A 64 3.80 -5.03 7.53
C ARG A 64 4.37 -3.64 7.25
N LEU A 65 4.90 -2.95 8.27
CA LEU A 65 5.54 -1.63 8.11
C LEU A 65 6.76 -1.65 7.17
N LYS A 66 7.51 -2.77 7.12
CA LYS A 66 8.67 -2.93 6.24
C LYS A 66 8.21 -2.99 4.78
N TYR A 67 7.14 -3.72 4.48
CA TYR A 67 6.58 -3.78 3.11
C TYR A 67 5.91 -2.47 2.72
N LEU A 68 5.16 -1.84 3.63
CA LEU A 68 4.55 -0.54 3.38
C LEU A 68 5.60 0.54 3.07
N LYS A 69 6.71 0.59 3.81
CA LYS A 69 7.84 1.50 3.50
C LYS A 69 8.44 1.27 2.12
N LYS A 70 8.50 0.01 1.65
CA LYS A 70 8.96 -0.29 0.28
C LYS A 70 7.97 0.25 -0.75
N ILE A 71 6.67 0.03 -0.54
CA ILE A 71 5.60 0.56 -1.39
C ILE A 71 5.71 2.08 -1.51
N GLY A 72 5.87 2.80 -0.40
CA GLY A 72 6.01 4.26 -0.40
C GLY A 72 7.17 4.80 -1.25
N LYS A 73 8.19 3.99 -1.58
CA LYS A 73 9.29 4.39 -2.48
C LYS A 73 8.90 4.37 -3.96
N TYR A 74 7.86 3.64 -4.34
CA TYR A 74 7.40 3.57 -5.73
C TYR A 74 6.44 4.70 -6.09
N ILE A 75 5.77 5.23 -5.06
CA ILE A 75 4.64 6.17 -5.19
C ILE A 75 5.09 7.62 -4.96
N LYS A 76 6.13 7.84 -4.15
CA LYS A 76 6.87 9.10 -4.08
C LYS A 76 7.77 9.29 -5.31
#